data_AF-A0A0S8G4U7-F1
#
_entry.id   AF-A0A0S8G4U7-F1
#
_cell.length_a   1.000
_cell.length_b   1.000
_cell.length_c   1.000
_cell.angle_alpha   90.00
_cell.angle_beta   90.00
_cell.angle_gamma   90.00
#
_symmetry.space_group_name_H-M   'P 1'
#
loop_
_entity.id
_entity.type
_entity.pdbx_description
1 polymer ?
#
loop_
_entity_poly.entity_id
_entity_poly.type
_entity_poly.pdbx_seq_one_letter_code
_entity_poly.pdbx_strand_id
1 'polypeptide(L)'
;MSMPASMSVCSRCSAALVPGQDICSCGQVITARDTPDNALLVQAETLYESYLQTRVRSAERALQAARIQLARRPTSASLSARVYECTRELKTAEAKLVDQRLRTDAVRRDSSETVAPSAGPSEAFRSTQSVKADIALARLQVERLRDIVAAGEPSAQFEAKAAAHAERILKNRQRDTSPCPACGLPLPHDATHCGCGFAVSRAARETSSEFLSTEEIAALRRSR
;
A
#
# COMPACT_ATOMS: atom_id res chain seq x y z
N MET A 1 1.38 27.31 -56.39
CA MET A 1 1.32 25.84 -56.47
C MET A 1 0.95 25.33 -55.09
N SER A 2 -0.32 25.04 -54.85
CA SER A 2 -0.80 24.55 -53.54
C SER A 2 -0.54 23.05 -53.43
N MET A 3 0.23 22.64 -52.43
CA MET A 3 0.46 21.22 -52.14
C MET A 3 -0.83 20.59 -51.57
N PRO A 4 -1.19 19.35 -51.98
CA PRO A 4 -2.38 18.69 -51.45
C PRO A 4 -2.17 18.35 -49.98
N ALA A 5 -3.13 18.76 -49.15
CA ALA A 5 -3.22 18.36 -47.76
C ALA A 5 -3.26 16.84 -47.67
N SER A 6 -2.31 16.25 -46.94
CA SER A 6 -2.26 14.83 -46.63
C SER A 6 -3.57 14.40 -45.96
N MET A 7 -4.36 13.57 -46.65
CA MET A 7 -5.58 12.99 -46.10
C MET A 7 -5.22 12.04 -44.96
N SER A 8 -5.65 12.36 -43.74
CA SER A 8 -5.55 11.46 -42.60
C SER A 8 -6.68 10.42 -42.67
N VAL A 9 -6.37 9.16 -42.33
CA VAL A 9 -7.33 8.06 -42.27
C VAL A 9 -7.45 7.54 -40.85
N CYS A 10 -8.63 7.05 -40.48
CA CYS A 10 -8.86 6.46 -39.16
C CYS A 10 -8.06 5.16 -39.01
N SER A 11 -7.28 5.03 -37.93
CA SER A 11 -6.52 3.81 -37.62
C SER A 11 -7.39 2.57 -37.34
N ARG A 12 -8.68 2.78 -37.01
CA ARG A 12 -9.60 1.70 -36.64
C ARG A 12 -10.48 1.22 -37.78
N CYS A 13 -11.05 2.13 -38.57
CA CYS A 13 -11.99 1.78 -39.65
C CYS A 13 -11.53 2.23 -41.04
N SER A 14 -10.33 2.83 -41.15
CA SER A 14 -9.75 3.32 -42.40
C SER A 14 -10.57 4.38 -43.14
N ALA A 15 -11.63 4.92 -42.53
CA ALA A 15 -12.41 6.02 -43.10
C ALA A 15 -11.55 7.28 -43.22
N ALA A 16 -11.75 8.03 -44.32
CA ALA A 16 -11.13 9.34 -44.50
C ALA A 16 -11.60 10.29 -43.39
N LEU A 17 -10.64 10.96 -42.75
CA LEU A 17 -10.91 11.91 -41.68
C LEU A 17 -11.03 13.31 -42.25
N VAL A 18 -12.03 14.05 -41.77
CA VAL A 18 -12.14 15.47 -42.09
C VAL A 18 -11.06 16.22 -41.29
N PRO A 19 -10.36 17.20 -41.87
CA PRO A 19 -9.43 18.04 -41.12
C PRO A 19 -10.12 18.68 -39.91
N GLY A 20 -9.58 18.50 -38.70
CA GLY A 20 -10.16 19.01 -37.46
C GLY A 20 -11.24 18.12 -36.81
N GLN A 21 -11.44 16.88 -37.31
CA GLN A 21 -12.36 15.92 -36.71
C GLN A 21 -11.70 15.17 -35.53
N ASP A 22 -12.20 15.39 -34.32
CA ASP A 22 -11.67 14.75 -33.09
C ASP A 22 -12.18 13.32 -32.86
N ILE A 23 -13.29 12.93 -33.51
CA ILE A 23 -13.91 11.61 -33.35
C ILE A 23 -14.37 11.10 -34.71
N CYS A 24 -13.89 9.91 -35.08
CA CYS A 24 -14.32 9.20 -36.29
C CYS A 24 -15.76 8.69 -36.13
N SER A 25 -16.47 8.50 -37.23
CA SER A 25 -17.81 7.89 -37.26
C SER A 25 -17.85 6.48 -36.63
N CYS A 26 -16.74 5.76 -36.58
CA CYS A 26 -16.64 4.47 -35.87
C CYS A 26 -16.49 4.60 -34.34
N GLY A 27 -16.52 5.82 -33.80
CA GLY A 27 -16.31 6.11 -32.39
C GLY A 27 -14.84 6.18 -31.95
N GLN A 28 -13.89 6.06 -32.87
CA GLN A 28 -12.47 6.22 -32.56
C GLN A 28 -12.15 7.70 -32.33
N VAL A 29 -11.65 8.03 -31.15
CA VAL A 29 -11.11 9.37 -30.87
C VAL A 29 -9.81 9.54 -31.66
N ILE A 30 -9.78 10.54 -32.52
CA ILE A 30 -8.62 10.98 -33.31
C ILE A 30 -8.05 12.15 -32.51
N THR A 31 -7.41 11.84 -31.39
CA THR A 31 -6.66 12.87 -30.68
C THR A 31 -5.61 13.41 -31.65
N ALA A 32 -5.62 14.73 -31.85
CA ALA A 32 -4.63 15.41 -32.67
C ALA A 32 -3.23 14.88 -32.34
N ARG A 33 -2.57 14.33 -33.36
CA ARG A 33 -1.14 13.96 -33.46
C ARG A 33 -0.38 13.92 -32.14
N ASP A 34 0.07 12.74 -31.72
CA ASP A 34 1.33 12.43 -31.02
C ASP A 34 2.06 13.59 -30.32
N THR A 35 1.35 14.46 -29.60
CA THR A 35 1.96 15.38 -28.68
C THR A 35 2.30 14.50 -27.49
N PRO A 36 3.60 14.32 -27.16
CA PRO A 36 3.92 13.64 -25.93
C PRO A 36 3.11 14.31 -24.84
N ASP A 37 2.33 13.51 -24.09
CA ASP A 37 1.48 14.03 -23.03
C ASP A 37 2.37 14.97 -22.19
N ASN A 38 2.07 16.27 -22.22
CA ASN A 38 2.91 17.28 -21.59
C ASN A 38 3.13 16.93 -20.11
N ALA A 39 2.18 16.20 -19.49
CA ALA A 39 2.33 15.66 -18.15
C ALA A 39 3.43 14.58 -18.03
N LEU A 40 3.51 13.63 -18.97
CA LEU A 40 4.57 12.61 -19.01
C LEU A 40 5.94 13.24 -19.28
N LEU A 41 6.00 14.25 -20.16
CA LEU A 41 7.23 14.99 -20.43
C LEU A 41 7.71 15.72 -19.16
N VAL A 42 6.83 16.48 -18.50
CA VAL A 42 7.13 17.15 -17.21
C VAL A 42 7.64 16.16 -16.17
N GLN A 43 7.03 14.98 -16.09
CA GLN A 43 7.44 13.93 -15.16
C GLN A 43 8.85 13.41 -15.48
N ALA A 44 9.14 13.11 -16.76
CA ALA A 44 10.45 12.65 -17.20
C ALA A 44 11.56 13.68 -16.91
N GLU A 45 11.33 14.96 -17.24
CA GLU A 45 12.29 16.04 -16.99
C GLU A 45 12.55 16.25 -15.49
N THR A 46 11.49 16.14 -14.66
CA THR A 46 11.62 16.24 -13.20
C THR A 46 12.43 15.06 -12.61
N LEU A 47 12.22 13.84 -13.12
CA LEU A 47 13.02 12.68 -12.71
C LEU A 47 14.49 12.86 -13.08
N TYR A 48 14.77 13.33 -14.29
CA TYR A 48 16.14 13.57 -14.73
C TYR A 48 16.82 14.69 -13.94
N GLU A 49 16.09 15.75 -13.56
CA GLU A 49 16.60 16.77 -12.64
C GLU A 49 17.00 16.16 -11.29
N SER A 50 16.13 15.32 -10.69
CA SER A 50 16.42 14.66 -9.41
C SER A 50 17.68 13.79 -9.45
N TYR A 51 17.93 13.13 -10.59
CA TYR A 51 19.13 12.37 -10.84
C TYR A 51 20.37 13.27 -10.89
N LEU A 52 20.31 14.40 -11.61
CA LEU A 52 21.42 15.36 -11.68
C LEU A 52 21.72 16.00 -10.32
N GLN A 53 20.69 16.32 -9.52
CA GLN A 53 20.87 16.79 -8.13
C GLN A 53 21.60 15.75 -7.27
N THR A 54 21.32 14.46 -7.48
CA THR A 54 22.01 13.37 -6.78
C THR A 54 23.46 13.25 -7.22
N ARG A 55 23.74 13.42 -8.52
CA ARG A 55 25.11 13.46 -9.04
C ARG A 55 25.93 14.62 -8.49
N VAL A 56 25.34 15.82 -8.41
CA VAL A 56 26.00 16.99 -7.79
C VAL A 56 26.39 16.67 -6.34
N ARG A 57 25.43 16.20 -5.53
CA ARG A 57 25.68 15.80 -4.13
C ARG A 57 26.77 14.72 -4.00
N SER A 58 26.80 13.77 -4.93
CA SER A 58 27.86 12.75 -4.96
C SER A 58 29.23 13.34 -5.30
N ALA A 59 29.30 14.25 -6.27
CA ALA A 59 30.54 14.91 -6.67
C ALA A 59 31.08 15.83 -5.57
N GLU A 60 30.20 16.54 -4.85
CA GLU A 60 30.55 17.34 -3.67
C GLU A 60 31.20 16.48 -2.59
N ARG A 61 30.60 15.33 -2.27
CA ARG A 61 31.15 14.39 -1.28
C ARG A 61 32.51 13.83 -1.72
N ALA A 62 32.66 13.50 -3.01
CA ALA A 62 33.92 13.02 -3.56
C ALA A 62 35.03 14.09 -3.48
N LEU A 63 34.69 15.34 -3.82
CA LEU A 63 35.61 16.47 -3.71
C LEU A 63 36.02 16.73 -2.25
N GLN A 64 35.06 16.70 -1.33
CA GLN A 64 35.31 16.84 0.11
C GLN A 64 36.27 15.75 0.60
N ALA A 65 36.03 14.49 0.22
CA ALA A 65 36.89 13.36 0.58
C ALA A 65 38.31 13.51 0.00
N ALA A 66 38.44 13.92 -1.27
CA ALA A 66 39.73 14.16 -1.91
C ALA A 66 40.51 15.30 -1.21
N ARG A 67 39.83 16.38 -0.84
CA ARG A 67 40.43 17.49 -0.07
C ARG A 67 40.94 17.04 1.30
N ILE A 68 40.16 16.22 2.01
CA ILE A 68 40.57 15.65 3.30
C ILE A 68 41.81 14.76 3.13
N GLN A 69 41.86 13.93 2.08
CA GLN A 69 43.03 13.09 1.80
C GLN A 69 44.27 13.93 1.47
N LEU A 70 44.12 14.97 0.64
CA LEU A 70 45.22 15.89 0.32
C LEU A 70 45.70 16.64 1.57
N ALA A 71 44.80 17.08 2.45
CA ALA A 71 45.17 17.73 3.70
C ALA A 71 46.03 16.84 4.62
N ARG A 72 45.81 15.51 4.59
CA ARG A 72 46.66 14.54 5.32
C ARG A 72 48.04 14.35 4.69
N ARG A 73 48.19 14.59 3.38
CA ARG A 73 49.43 14.38 2.62
C ARG A 73 49.59 15.47 1.54
N PRO A 74 49.96 16.70 1.93
CA PRO A 74 49.87 17.88 1.07
C PRO A 74 50.85 17.86 -0.11
N THR A 75 51.96 17.14 0.00
CA THR A 75 52.98 17.03 -1.07
C THR A 75 52.65 15.99 -2.13
N SER A 76 51.53 15.26 -1.98
CA SER A 76 51.16 14.20 -2.92
C SER A 76 50.54 14.76 -4.21
N ALA A 77 51.29 14.65 -5.32
CA ALA A 77 50.81 15.06 -6.65
C ALA A 77 49.56 14.30 -7.10
N SER A 78 49.43 13.01 -6.75
CA SER A 78 48.27 12.19 -7.13
C SER A 78 46.98 12.64 -6.43
N LEU A 79 47.08 13.06 -5.16
CA LEU A 79 45.93 13.59 -4.41
C LEU A 79 45.54 14.99 -4.90
N SER A 80 46.52 15.81 -5.28
CA SER A 80 46.27 17.11 -5.93
C SER A 80 45.52 16.93 -7.26
N ALA A 81 45.99 16.00 -8.12
CA ALA A 81 45.32 15.65 -9.36
C ALA A 81 43.89 15.15 -9.13
N ARG A 82 43.68 14.31 -8.10
CA ARG A 82 42.33 13.83 -7.73
C ARG A 82 41.39 14.97 -7.33
N VAL A 83 41.86 15.95 -6.54
CA VAL A 83 41.06 17.13 -6.20
C VAL A 83 40.67 17.93 -7.43
N TYR A 84 41.59 18.08 -8.39
CA TYR A 84 41.33 18.75 -9.66
C TYR A 84 40.25 18.01 -10.48
N GLU A 85 40.37 16.69 -10.61
CA GLU A 85 39.38 15.85 -11.28
C GLU A 85 37.99 15.99 -10.66
N CYS A 86 37.87 15.79 -9.34
CA CYS A 86 36.59 15.92 -8.63
C CYS A 86 36.00 17.33 -8.75
N THR A 87 36.84 18.38 -8.79
CA THR A 87 36.39 19.76 -9.01
C THR A 87 35.80 19.93 -10.41
N ARG A 88 36.45 19.36 -11.43
CA ARG A 88 35.96 19.41 -12.82
C ARG A 88 34.64 18.65 -12.98
N GLU A 89 34.53 17.50 -12.34
CA GLU A 89 33.30 16.70 -12.32
C GLU A 89 32.14 17.45 -11.66
N LEU A 90 32.38 18.08 -10.51
CA LEU A 90 31.39 18.89 -9.81
C LEU A 90 30.86 20.02 -10.71
N LYS A 91 31.76 20.82 -11.28
CA LYS A 91 31.39 21.91 -12.21
C LYS A 91 30.57 21.41 -13.41
N THR A 92 30.94 20.26 -13.95
CA THR A 92 30.23 19.65 -15.07
C THR A 92 28.82 19.19 -14.67
N ALA A 93 28.67 18.62 -13.48
CA ALA A 93 27.38 18.20 -12.95
C ALA A 93 26.47 19.40 -12.63
N GLU A 94 27.02 20.46 -12.04
CA GLU A 94 26.31 21.71 -11.76
C GLU A 94 25.82 22.38 -13.05
N ALA A 95 26.66 22.51 -14.07
CA ALA A 95 26.29 23.09 -15.36
C ALA A 95 25.12 22.31 -16.01
N LYS A 96 25.18 20.97 -15.96
CA LYS A 96 24.09 20.12 -16.46
C LYS A 96 22.80 20.31 -15.66
N LEU A 97 22.89 20.45 -14.34
CA LEU A 97 21.71 20.68 -13.51
C LEU A 97 21.06 22.04 -13.81
N VAL A 98 21.86 23.08 -14.06
CA VAL A 98 21.34 24.41 -14.45
C VAL A 98 20.63 24.35 -15.80
N ASP A 99 21.27 23.77 -16.83
CA ASP A 99 20.65 23.59 -18.16
C ASP A 99 19.34 22.79 -18.04
N GLN A 100 19.35 21.73 -17.23
CA GLN A 100 18.17 20.90 -17.02
C GLN A 100 17.03 21.66 -16.35
N ARG A 101 17.31 22.49 -15.34
CA ARG A 101 16.28 23.31 -14.68
C ARG A 101 15.62 24.28 -15.65
N LEU A 102 16.41 24.90 -16.52
CA LEU A 102 15.88 25.79 -17.56
C LEU A 102 14.95 25.04 -18.51
N ARG A 103 15.28 23.80 -18.88
CA ARG A 103 14.43 22.93 -19.70
C ARG A 103 13.15 22.53 -18.98
N THR A 104 13.25 22.05 -17.73
CA THR A 104 12.07 21.69 -16.93
C THR A 104 11.12 22.88 -16.77
N ASP A 105 11.64 24.09 -16.55
CA ASP A 105 10.83 25.30 -16.41
C ASP A 105 10.17 25.71 -17.73
N ALA A 106 10.86 25.55 -18.87
CA ALA A 106 10.27 25.78 -20.19
C ALA A 106 9.13 24.82 -20.46
N VAL A 107 9.35 23.51 -20.24
CA VAL A 107 8.34 22.47 -20.41
C VAL A 107 7.13 22.69 -19.50
N ARG A 108 7.35 23.13 -18.25
CA ARG A 108 6.26 23.48 -17.33
C ARG A 108 5.46 24.68 -17.82
N ARG A 109 6.12 25.72 -18.32
CA ARG A 109 5.44 26.90 -18.90
C ARG A 109 4.60 26.51 -20.10
N ASP A 110 5.18 25.75 -21.04
CA ASP A 110 4.47 25.26 -22.23
C ASP A 110 3.29 24.37 -21.84
N SER A 111 3.43 23.52 -20.81
CA SER A 111 2.34 22.70 -20.28
C SER A 111 1.22 23.53 -19.64
N SER A 112 1.55 24.64 -19.01
CA SER A 112 0.56 25.54 -18.38
C SER A 112 -0.17 26.43 -19.38
N GLU A 113 0.51 26.81 -20.47
CA GLU A 113 -0.02 27.67 -21.54
C GLU A 113 -0.87 26.87 -22.54
N THR A 114 -0.59 25.57 -22.69
CA THR A 114 -1.42 24.64 -23.47
C THR A 114 -2.68 24.16 -22.72
N VAL A 115 -2.92 24.60 -21.49
CA VAL A 115 -4.20 24.40 -20.80
C VAL A 115 -5.24 25.40 -21.32
N ALA A 116 -5.66 25.24 -22.57
CA ALA A 116 -7.09 25.36 -22.84
C ALA A 116 -7.79 24.34 -21.91
N PRO A 117 -8.98 24.63 -21.35
CA PRO A 117 -9.66 23.66 -20.50
C PRO A 117 -9.91 22.41 -21.35
N SER A 118 -9.02 21.43 -21.24
CA SER A 118 -9.30 20.09 -21.75
C SER A 118 -10.57 19.72 -21.02
N ALA A 119 -11.66 19.54 -21.77
CA ALA A 119 -12.88 18.97 -21.25
C ALA A 119 -12.51 17.55 -20.82
N GLY A 120 -11.94 17.43 -19.62
CA GLY A 120 -11.67 16.16 -19.01
C GLY A 120 -12.99 15.40 -18.95
N PRO A 121 -12.95 14.06 -18.93
CA PRO A 121 -14.17 13.27 -18.92
C PRO A 121 -15.15 13.84 -17.91
N SER A 122 -16.40 14.06 -18.35
CA SER A 122 -17.42 14.69 -17.52
C SER A 122 -17.52 13.97 -16.17
N GLU A 123 -17.96 14.67 -15.14
CA GLU A 123 -18.19 14.07 -13.82
C GLU A 123 -19.09 12.82 -13.91
N ALA A 124 -20.08 12.86 -14.81
CA ALA A 124 -20.91 11.70 -15.14
C ALA A 124 -20.12 10.52 -15.72
N PHE A 125 -19.13 10.77 -16.59
CA PHE A 125 -18.26 9.71 -17.10
C PHE A 125 -17.35 9.14 -16.00
N ARG A 126 -16.76 9.99 -15.14
CA ARG A 126 -15.91 9.53 -14.03
C ARG A 126 -16.71 8.68 -13.03
N SER A 127 -17.91 9.12 -12.69
CA SER A 127 -18.85 8.37 -11.84
C SER A 127 -19.24 7.03 -12.48
N THR A 128 -19.49 7.00 -13.79
CA THR A 128 -19.80 5.75 -14.50
C THR A 128 -18.60 4.79 -14.51
N GLN A 129 -17.38 5.31 -14.64
CA GLN A 129 -16.17 4.49 -14.61
C GLN A 129 -15.84 3.98 -13.21
N SER A 130 -16.06 4.77 -12.15
CA SER A 130 -15.88 4.30 -10.78
C SER A 130 -16.85 3.16 -10.44
N VAL A 131 -18.12 3.29 -10.83
CA VAL A 131 -19.11 2.21 -10.66
C VAL A 131 -18.68 0.94 -11.41
N LYS A 132 -18.14 1.07 -12.62
CA LYS A 132 -17.62 -0.08 -13.38
C LYS A 132 -16.41 -0.74 -12.69
N ALA A 133 -15.51 0.06 -12.11
CA ALA A 133 -14.38 -0.45 -11.36
C ALA A 133 -14.83 -1.20 -10.09
N ASP A 134 -15.80 -0.64 -9.36
CA ASP A 134 -16.36 -1.27 -8.16
C ASP A 134 -17.04 -2.60 -8.48
N ILE A 135 -17.81 -2.67 -9.58
CA ILE A 135 -18.42 -3.91 -10.06
C ILE A 135 -17.36 -4.94 -10.43
N ALA A 136 -16.26 -4.53 -11.07
CA ALA A 136 -15.16 -5.44 -11.42
C ALA A 136 -14.46 -6.00 -10.18
N LEU A 137 -14.21 -5.16 -9.16
CA LEU A 137 -13.65 -5.60 -7.88
C LEU A 137 -14.59 -6.56 -7.14
N ALA A 138 -15.89 -6.26 -7.12
CA ALA A 138 -16.88 -7.15 -6.50
C ALA A 138 -16.92 -8.52 -7.19
N ARG A 139 -16.79 -8.58 -8.52
CA ARG A 139 -16.71 -9.85 -9.26
C ARG A 139 -15.49 -10.67 -8.88
N LEU A 140 -14.32 -10.04 -8.79
CA LEU A 140 -13.09 -10.71 -8.37
C LEU A 140 -13.17 -11.23 -6.93
N GLN A 141 -13.82 -10.48 -6.03
CA GLN A 141 -14.05 -10.93 -4.66
C GLN A 141 -14.97 -12.14 -4.61
N VAL A 142 -16.06 -12.15 -5.38
CA VAL A 142 -16.97 -13.30 -5.47
C VAL A 142 -16.26 -14.53 -6.04
N GLU A 143 -15.42 -14.35 -7.07
CA GLU A 143 -14.63 -15.42 -7.67
C GLU A 143 -13.64 -16.01 -6.66
N ARG A 144 -12.90 -15.16 -5.94
CA ARG A 144 -12.03 -15.58 -4.85
C ARG A 144 -12.78 -16.34 -3.74
N LEU A 145 -13.98 -15.89 -3.37
CA LEU A 145 -14.79 -16.59 -2.37
C LEU A 145 -15.25 -17.96 -2.87
N ARG A 146 -15.59 -18.08 -4.15
CA ARG A 146 -15.92 -19.37 -4.77
C ARG A 146 -14.73 -20.32 -4.74
N ASP A 147 -13.52 -19.83 -5.02
CA ASP A 147 -12.31 -20.64 -4.95
C ASP A 147 -12.04 -21.12 -3.52
N ILE A 148 -12.22 -20.25 -2.52
CA ILE A 148 -12.07 -20.61 -1.09
C ILE A 148 -13.09 -21.68 -0.68
N VAL A 149 -14.33 -21.58 -1.15
CA VAL A 149 -15.38 -22.57 -0.89
C VAL A 149 -15.09 -23.89 -1.61
N ALA A 150 -14.64 -23.82 -2.88
CA ALA A 150 -14.28 -24.99 -3.68
C ALA A 150 -13.04 -25.73 -3.14
N ALA A 151 -12.09 -25.01 -2.55
CA ALA A 151 -10.89 -25.59 -1.94
C ALA A 151 -11.19 -26.38 -0.65
N GLY A 152 -12.37 -26.22 -0.03
CA GLY A 152 -12.75 -26.96 1.19
C GLY A 152 -11.89 -26.66 2.43
N GLU A 153 -10.88 -25.80 2.32
CA GLU A 153 -9.90 -25.54 3.37
C GLU A 153 -10.43 -24.91 4.67
N PRO A 154 -11.54 -24.13 4.71
CA PRO A 154 -12.03 -23.61 5.97
C PRO A 154 -12.70 -24.69 6.85
N SER A 155 -13.26 -25.77 6.29
CA SER A 155 -14.04 -26.73 7.09
C SER A 155 -13.15 -27.64 7.93
N ALA A 156 -12.07 -28.20 7.37
CA ALA A 156 -11.20 -29.12 8.09
C ALA A 156 -10.44 -28.44 9.24
N GLN A 157 -9.95 -27.21 9.04
CA GLN A 157 -9.29 -26.45 10.11
C GLN A 157 -10.27 -25.97 11.17
N PHE A 158 -11.49 -25.61 10.78
CA PHE A 158 -12.54 -25.21 11.72
C PHE A 158 -13.04 -26.41 12.53
N GLU A 159 -13.28 -27.56 11.90
CA GLU A 159 -13.65 -28.82 12.55
C GLU A 159 -12.55 -29.32 13.50
N ALA A 160 -11.28 -29.25 13.11
CA ALA A 160 -10.16 -29.60 13.98
C ALA A 160 -10.06 -28.67 15.22
N LYS A 161 -10.26 -27.36 15.04
CA LYS A 161 -10.31 -26.40 16.16
C LYS A 161 -11.53 -26.62 17.05
N ALA A 162 -12.69 -26.95 16.47
CA ALA A 162 -13.91 -27.26 17.22
C ALA A 162 -13.75 -28.55 18.04
N ALA A 163 -13.15 -29.59 17.47
CA ALA A 163 -12.83 -30.84 18.18
C ALA A 163 -11.84 -30.59 19.33
N ALA A 164 -10.75 -29.84 19.08
CA ALA A 164 -9.79 -29.48 20.13
C ALA A 164 -10.41 -28.61 21.24
N HIS A 165 -11.38 -27.76 20.90
CA HIS A 165 -12.14 -26.99 21.89
C HIS A 165 -13.07 -27.88 22.73
N ALA A 166 -13.79 -28.81 22.09
CA ALA A 166 -14.66 -29.77 22.77
C ALA A 166 -13.87 -30.68 23.74
N GLU A 167 -12.71 -31.19 23.33
CA GLU A 167 -11.82 -31.96 24.21
C GLU A 167 -11.35 -31.16 25.43
N ARG A 168 -11.04 -29.88 25.23
CA ARG A 168 -10.61 -29.00 26.33
C ARG A 168 -11.72 -28.78 27.35
N ILE A 169 -12.96 -28.59 26.89
CA ILE A 169 -14.14 -28.48 27.78
C ILE A 169 -14.33 -29.77 28.58
N LEU A 170 -14.24 -30.93 27.94
CA LEU A 170 -14.38 -32.22 28.61
C LEU A 170 -13.27 -32.47 29.65
N LYS A 171 -12.02 -32.15 29.32
CA LYS A 171 -10.87 -32.26 30.25
C LYS A 171 -11.01 -31.34 31.45
N ASN A 172 -11.51 -30.12 31.27
CA ASN A 172 -11.74 -29.19 32.37
C ASN A 172 -12.88 -29.67 33.28
N ARG A 173 -14.01 -30.11 32.70
CA ARG A 173 -15.13 -30.69 33.47
C ARG A 173 -14.73 -31.87 34.35
N GLN A 174 -13.78 -32.70 33.90
CA GLN A 174 -13.28 -33.84 34.69
C GLN A 174 -12.42 -33.43 35.90
N ARG A 175 -11.90 -32.19 35.93
CA ARG A 175 -11.04 -31.68 37.00
C ARG A 175 -11.75 -30.78 37.99
N ASP A 176 -12.98 -30.36 37.69
CA ASP A 176 -13.76 -29.46 38.54
C ASP A 176 -14.41 -30.22 39.70
N THR A 177 -13.59 -30.70 40.63
CA THR A 177 -14.06 -31.05 41.98
C THR A 177 -13.92 -29.83 42.88
N SER A 178 -15.05 -29.37 43.39
CA SER A 178 -15.09 -28.24 44.31
C SER A 178 -15.21 -28.72 45.75
N PRO A 179 -14.51 -28.13 46.74
CA PRO A 179 -14.72 -28.50 48.13
C PRO A 179 -16.12 -28.08 48.60
N CYS A 180 -16.75 -28.93 49.42
CA CYS A 180 -17.99 -28.59 50.12
C CYS A 180 -17.72 -27.41 51.07
N PRO A 181 -18.52 -26.33 51.06
CA PRO A 181 -18.31 -25.19 51.96
C PRO A 181 -18.55 -25.54 53.43
N ALA A 182 -19.31 -26.59 53.73
CA ALA A 182 -19.63 -26.99 55.10
C ALA A 182 -18.60 -27.95 55.71
N CYS A 183 -18.03 -28.87 54.92
CA CYS A 183 -17.14 -29.92 55.45
C CYS A 183 -15.81 -30.07 54.71
N GLY A 184 -15.58 -29.34 53.62
CA GLY A 184 -14.34 -29.34 52.85
C GLY A 184 -14.12 -30.53 51.90
N LEU A 185 -14.98 -31.56 51.93
CA LEU A 185 -14.82 -32.73 51.05
C LEU A 185 -15.00 -32.36 49.56
N PRO A 186 -14.19 -32.94 48.65
CA PRO A 186 -14.31 -32.70 47.22
C PRO A 186 -15.64 -33.25 46.71
N LEU A 187 -16.43 -32.38 46.08
CA LEU A 187 -17.68 -32.71 45.44
C LEU A 187 -17.50 -32.74 43.93
N PRO A 188 -18.00 -33.79 43.24
CA PRO A 188 -18.05 -33.79 41.79
C PRO A 188 -18.97 -32.66 41.32
N HIS A 189 -18.70 -32.15 40.12
CA HIS A 189 -19.40 -31.01 39.54
C HIS A 189 -20.94 -31.15 39.50
N ASP A 190 -21.44 -32.39 39.45
CA ASP A 190 -22.87 -32.69 39.33
C ASP A 190 -23.54 -33.13 40.65
N ALA A 191 -22.83 -33.05 41.78
CA ALA A 191 -23.42 -33.36 43.09
C ALA A 191 -24.43 -32.30 43.52
N THR A 192 -25.67 -32.71 43.79
CA THR A 192 -26.72 -31.85 44.36
C THR A 192 -26.69 -31.82 45.88
N HIS A 193 -26.07 -32.80 46.52
CA HIS A 193 -25.94 -32.90 47.97
C HIS A 193 -24.56 -33.45 48.33
N CYS A 194 -23.99 -32.94 49.43
CA CYS A 194 -22.82 -33.54 50.07
C CYS A 194 -23.28 -34.64 51.05
N GLY A 195 -22.45 -35.66 51.28
CA GLY A 195 -22.69 -36.68 52.30
C GLY A 195 -22.84 -36.12 53.73
N CYS A 196 -22.37 -34.89 53.99
CA CYS A 196 -22.62 -34.19 55.26
C CYS A 196 -24.02 -33.57 55.37
N GLY A 197 -24.86 -33.68 54.33
CA GLY A 197 -26.22 -33.12 54.28
C GLY A 197 -26.33 -31.73 53.65
N PHE A 198 -25.22 -31.10 53.24
CA PHE A 198 -25.25 -29.79 52.60
C PHE A 198 -25.79 -29.87 51.15
N ALA A 199 -26.85 -29.13 50.84
CA ALA A 199 -27.40 -29.04 49.48
C ALA A 199 -26.63 -28.02 48.63
N VAL A 200 -26.17 -28.44 47.45
CA VAL A 200 -25.36 -27.62 46.54
C VAL A 200 -26.26 -27.03 45.45
N SER A 201 -26.50 -25.72 45.52
CA SER A 201 -27.28 -24.99 44.52
C SER A 201 -26.43 -24.63 43.29
N ARG A 202 -26.72 -25.23 42.12
CA ARG A 202 -26.01 -24.96 40.84
C ARG A 202 -26.00 -23.48 40.42
N ALA A 203 -27.01 -22.71 40.80
CA ALA A 203 -27.21 -21.32 40.34
C ALA A 203 -26.14 -20.32 40.81
N ALA A 204 -25.32 -20.64 41.82
CA ALA A 204 -24.30 -19.73 42.34
C ALA A 204 -22.93 -19.85 41.65
N ARG A 205 -22.73 -20.86 40.78
CA ARG A 205 -21.41 -21.16 40.19
C ARG A 205 -21.19 -20.62 38.79
N GLU A 206 -22.24 -20.46 37.98
CA GLU A 206 -22.11 -19.98 36.60
C GLU A 206 -21.96 -18.45 36.51
N THR A 207 -22.38 -17.69 37.52
CA THR A 207 -22.46 -16.21 37.44
C THR A 207 -21.17 -15.46 37.80
N SER A 208 -20.11 -16.14 38.26
CA SER A 208 -18.90 -15.45 38.75
C SER A 208 -17.66 -15.57 37.87
N SER A 209 -17.72 -16.28 36.72
CA SER A 209 -16.56 -16.45 35.84
C SER A 209 -16.60 -15.66 34.52
N GLU A 210 -17.73 -15.05 34.16
CA GLU A 210 -17.86 -14.29 32.91
C GLU A 210 -17.58 -12.78 33.05
N PHE A 211 -17.51 -12.24 34.27
CA PHE A 211 -17.43 -10.78 34.47
C PHE A 211 -16.24 -10.27 35.29
N LEU A 212 -15.43 -11.14 35.90
CA LEU A 212 -14.26 -10.70 36.67
C LEU A 212 -13.03 -11.51 36.29
N SER A 213 -11.97 -10.79 35.94
CA SER A 213 -10.64 -11.37 35.69
C SER A 213 -10.07 -11.99 36.97
N THR A 214 -9.16 -12.95 36.82
CA THR A 214 -8.48 -13.61 37.95
C THR A 214 -7.76 -12.62 38.87
N GLU A 215 -7.35 -11.46 38.35
CA GLU A 215 -6.71 -10.39 39.13
C GLU A 215 -7.71 -9.62 40.00
N GLU A 216 -8.92 -9.35 39.53
CA GLU A 216 -9.97 -8.66 40.29
C GLU A 216 -10.46 -9.51 41.47
N ILE A 217 -10.55 -10.83 41.29
CA ILE A 217 -10.90 -11.76 42.36
C ILE A 217 -9.81 -11.77 43.45
N ALA A 218 -8.53 -11.69 43.08
CA ALA A 218 -7.41 -11.60 44.02
C ALA A 218 -7.35 -10.25 44.75
N ALA A 219 -7.81 -9.17 44.13
CA ALA A 219 -7.92 -7.85 44.76
C ALA A 219 -8.99 -7.84 45.86
N LEU A 220 -10.19 -8.37 45.58
CA LEU A 220 -11.30 -8.41 46.54
C LEU A 220 -11.02 -9.27 47.79
N ARG A 221 -10.19 -10.31 47.66
CA ARG A 221 -9.77 -11.14 48.80
C ARG A 221 -8.77 -10.46 49.72
N ARG A 222 -8.04 -9.45 49.24
CA ARG A 222 -7.08 -8.67 50.03
C ARG A 222 -7.73 -7.49 50.76
N SER A 223 -8.94 -7.10 50.37
CA SER A 223 -9.71 -6.01 50.97
C SER A 223 -10.68 -6.46 52.07
N ARG A 224 -10.49 -7.65 52.64
CA ARG A 224 -11.33 -8.20 53.71
C ARG A 224 -10.51 -8.56 54.93
#